data_AF-A0A353S7A1-F1
#
_entry.id   AF-A0A353S7A1-F1
#
_cell.length_a   1.000
_cell.length_b   1.000
_cell.length_c   1.000
_cell.angle_alpha   90.00
_cell.angle_beta   90.00
_cell.angle_gamma   90.00
#
_symmetry.space_group_name_H-M   'P 1'
#
loop_
_entity.id
_entity.type
_entity.pdbx_description
1 polymer ?
#
loop_
_entity_poly.entity_id
_entity_poly.type
_entity_poly.pdbx_seq_one_letter_code
_entity_poly.pdbx_strand_id
1 'polypeptide(L)'
;MDNTQKLLSDIDRLKKQYRAEHNNAYDGEAVCKKINNLFANNNRFLGDIAALFTDYWFNTYIATSPDIKNEPTAENLDRLAAMQSLLEGETEGTDCLTDSDWHELCELVNEDAAELPLDALNNMMAIFVDKQSL
;
A
#
# COMPACT_ATOMS: atom_id res chain seq x y z
N MET A 1 17.64 7.14 0.58
CA MET A 1 16.68 6.23 1.21
C MET A 1 15.55 6.15 0.23
N ASP A 2 15.31 4.96 -0.30
CA ASP A 2 14.19 4.67 -1.18
C ASP A 2 12.87 4.97 -0.41
N ASN A 3 11.85 5.45 -1.10
CA ASN A 3 10.57 5.83 -0.49
C ASN A 3 9.86 4.63 0.16
N THR A 4 10.08 3.42 -0.35
CA THR A 4 9.60 2.19 0.28
C THR A 4 10.26 1.97 1.64
N GLN A 5 11.59 2.19 1.73
CA GLN A 5 12.31 2.16 3.01
C GLN A 5 11.84 3.26 3.97
N LYS A 6 11.51 4.44 3.43
CA LYS A 6 10.94 5.55 4.21
C LYS A 6 9.57 5.17 4.79
N LEU A 7 8.68 4.63 3.96
CA LEU A 7 7.35 4.17 4.35
C LEU A 7 7.45 3.16 5.51
N LEU A 8 8.26 2.13 5.35
CA LEU A 8 8.45 1.10 6.38
C LEU A 8 9.01 1.70 7.68
N SER A 9 9.98 2.62 7.58
CA SER A 9 10.52 3.33 8.74
C SER A 9 9.48 4.18 9.47
N ASP A 10 8.59 4.84 8.73
CA ASP A 10 7.52 5.66 9.31
C ASP A 10 6.41 4.79 9.91
N ILE A 11 6.10 3.63 9.32
CA ILE A 11 5.21 2.62 9.90
C ILE A 11 5.76 2.09 11.22
N ASP A 12 7.07 1.80 11.31
CA ASP A 12 7.70 1.35 12.55
C ASP A 12 7.62 2.40 13.66
N ARG A 13 7.80 3.68 13.31
CA ARG A 13 7.64 4.80 14.24
C ARG A 13 6.19 4.91 14.70
N LEU A 14 5.23 4.79 13.78
CA LEU A 14 3.80 4.81 14.06
C LEU A 14 3.42 3.69 15.04
N LYS A 15 3.88 2.44 14.82
CA LYS A 15 3.64 1.31 15.72
C LYS A 15 4.20 1.57 17.13
N LYS A 16 5.40 2.14 17.24
CA LYS A 16 6.02 2.49 18.53
C LYS A 16 5.25 3.60 19.25
N GLN A 17 4.87 4.64 18.53
CA GLN A 17 4.08 5.75 19.06
C GLN A 17 2.71 5.26 19.55
N TYR A 18 2.04 4.42 18.77
CA TYR A 18 0.75 3.84 19.15
C TYR A 18 0.85 3.12 20.50
N ARG A 19 1.85 2.25 20.68
CA ARG A 19 2.05 1.54 21.95
C ARG A 19 2.30 2.50 23.12
N ALA A 20 3.11 3.54 22.91
CA ALA A 20 3.39 4.53 23.95
C ALA A 20 2.12 5.28 24.38
N GLU A 21 1.22 5.59 23.45
CA GLU A 21 -0.06 6.26 23.71
C GLU A 21 -1.11 5.34 24.38
N HIS A 22 -0.95 4.02 24.27
CA HIS A 22 -1.94 3.03 24.71
C HIS A 22 -1.42 2.11 25.84
N ASN A 23 -0.56 2.61 26.73
CA ASN A 23 -0.01 1.84 27.86
C ASN A 23 0.65 0.50 27.45
N ASN A 24 1.38 0.50 26.33
CA ASN A 24 1.97 -0.68 25.68
C ASN A 24 0.96 -1.72 25.15
N ALA A 25 -0.34 -1.44 25.16
CA ALA A 25 -1.31 -2.24 24.43
C ALA A 25 -1.13 -2.07 22.91
N TYR A 26 -1.54 -3.08 22.16
CA TYR A 26 -1.47 -3.10 20.70
C TYR A 26 -2.81 -3.57 20.13
N ASP A 27 -3.31 -2.83 19.14
CA ASP A 27 -4.52 -3.15 18.38
C ASP A 27 -4.16 -3.05 16.90
N GLY A 28 -3.99 -4.20 16.27
CA GLY A 28 -3.57 -4.28 14.87
C GLY A 28 -4.53 -3.61 13.90
N GLU A 29 -5.84 -3.68 14.14
CA GLU A 29 -6.83 -3.03 13.28
C GLU A 29 -6.69 -1.50 13.35
N ALA A 30 -6.61 -0.96 14.58
CA ALA A 30 -6.44 0.48 14.78
C ALA A 30 -5.11 1.00 14.20
N VAL A 31 -4.05 0.19 14.30
CA VAL A 31 -2.75 0.50 13.70
C VAL A 31 -2.82 0.48 12.18
N CYS A 32 -3.41 -0.55 11.56
CA CYS A 32 -3.55 -0.63 10.11
C CYS A 32 -4.39 0.52 9.54
N LYS A 33 -5.46 0.94 10.23
CA LYS A 33 -6.22 2.16 9.86
C LYS A 33 -5.36 3.42 9.88
N LYS A 34 -4.44 3.56 10.85
CA LYS A 34 -3.48 4.67 10.87
C LYS A 34 -2.44 4.54 9.75
N ILE A 35 -2.06 3.32 9.36
CA ILE A 35 -1.17 3.07 8.22
C ILE A 35 -1.83 3.47 6.90
N ASN A 36 -3.12 3.15 6.67
CA ASN A 36 -3.85 3.64 5.49
C ASN A 36 -3.77 5.16 5.36
N ASN A 37 -4.04 5.86 6.46
CA ASN A 37 -3.93 7.33 6.48
C ASN A 37 -2.51 7.80 6.19
N LEU A 38 -1.48 7.14 6.74
CA LEU A 38 -0.08 7.47 6.47
C LEU A 38 0.26 7.30 4.99
N PHE A 39 -0.11 6.16 4.40
CA PHE A 39 0.14 5.82 3.00
C PHE A 39 -0.52 6.81 2.05
N ALA A 40 -1.82 7.08 2.24
CA ALA A 40 -2.57 8.04 1.43
C ALA A 40 -1.96 9.45 1.54
N ASN A 41 -1.60 9.89 2.75
CA ASN A 41 -1.01 11.22 2.94
C ASN A 41 0.37 11.36 2.29
N ASN A 42 1.19 10.31 2.33
CA ASN A 42 2.51 10.30 1.69
C ASN A 42 2.41 10.43 0.16
N ASN A 43 1.33 9.92 -0.43
CA ASN A 43 1.11 9.83 -1.86
C ASN A 43 -0.01 10.76 -2.37
N ARG A 44 -0.47 11.72 -1.56
CA ARG A 44 -1.60 12.64 -1.87
C ARG A 44 -1.49 13.42 -3.19
N PHE A 45 -0.29 13.49 -3.76
CA PHE A 45 -0.05 14.15 -5.05
C PHE A 45 -0.55 13.32 -6.24
N LEU A 46 -0.88 12.06 -6.02
CA LEU A 46 -1.50 11.15 -6.99
C LEU A 46 -3.04 11.14 -6.89
N GLY A 47 -3.65 12.12 -6.23
CA GLY A 47 -5.10 12.12 -6.01
C GLY A 47 -5.53 11.01 -5.05
N ASP A 48 -6.63 10.34 -5.38
CA ASP A 48 -7.27 9.36 -4.50
C ASP A 48 -6.73 7.92 -4.71
N ILE A 49 -5.95 7.66 -5.77
CA ILE A 49 -5.42 6.32 -6.07
C ILE A 49 -4.66 5.67 -4.90
N ALA A 50 -3.91 6.47 -4.13
CA ALA A 50 -3.17 5.95 -2.99
C ALA A 50 -4.09 5.50 -1.85
N ALA A 51 -5.22 6.18 -1.67
CA ALA A 51 -6.26 5.77 -0.74
C ALA A 51 -6.92 4.47 -1.23
N LEU A 52 -7.23 4.37 -2.52
CA LEU A 52 -7.79 3.16 -3.13
C LEU A 52 -6.87 1.94 -2.95
N PHE A 53 -5.57 2.10 -3.22
CA PHE A 53 -4.57 1.03 -3.04
C PHE A 53 -4.48 0.55 -1.59
N THR A 54 -4.39 1.48 -0.64
CA THR A 54 -4.27 1.08 0.77
C THR A 54 -5.58 0.56 1.37
N ASP A 55 -6.73 0.96 0.82
CA ASP A 55 -8.02 0.39 1.19
C ASP A 55 -8.19 -1.02 0.64
N TYR A 56 -7.77 -1.28 -0.60
CA TYR A 56 -7.66 -2.64 -1.13
C TYR A 56 -6.76 -3.50 -0.23
N TRP A 57 -5.56 -3.02 0.11
CA TRP A 57 -4.65 -3.71 1.02
C TRP A 57 -5.32 -4.06 2.36
N PHE A 58 -5.99 -3.08 2.98
CA PHE A 58 -6.65 -3.29 4.25
C PHE A 58 -7.78 -4.32 4.15
N ASN A 59 -8.66 -4.17 3.16
CA ASN A 59 -9.83 -5.03 3.02
C ASN A 59 -9.45 -6.46 2.63
N THR A 60 -8.44 -6.62 1.79
CA THR A 60 -8.03 -7.94 1.27
C THR A 60 -7.14 -8.70 2.25
N TYR A 61 -6.19 -8.02 2.90
CA TYR A 61 -5.14 -8.68 3.69
C TYR A 61 -5.25 -8.50 5.20
N ILE A 62 -5.90 -7.43 5.67
CA ILE A 62 -5.96 -7.11 7.10
C ILE A 62 -7.33 -7.50 7.68
N ALA A 63 -8.41 -7.01 7.09
CA ALA A 63 -9.78 -7.19 7.59
C ALA A 63 -10.23 -8.65 7.56
N THR A 64 -9.67 -9.45 6.65
CA THR A 64 -9.93 -10.89 6.50
C THR A 64 -9.02 -11.75 7.38
N SER A 65 -8.02 -11.16 8.05
CA SER A 65 -7.05 -11.90 8.86
C SER A 65 -7.71 -12.57 10.05
N PRO A 66 -7.40 -13.86 10.33
CA PRO A 66 -7.90 -14.55 11.51
C PRO A 66 -7.28 -14.00 12.81
N ASP A 67 -6.21 -13.21 12.73
CA ASP A 67 -5.52 -12.62 13.88
C ASP A 67 -5.30 -11.10 13.69
N ILE A 68 -6.39 -10.39 13.37
CA ILE A 68 -6.39 -8.94 13.13
C ILE A 68 -5.74 -8.12 14.27
N LYS A 69 -5.74 -8.64 15.51
CA LYS A 69 -5.16 -7.95 16.67
C LYS A 69 -3.64 -7.82 16.58
N ASN A 70 -2.98 -8.72 15.85
CA ASN A 70 -1.53 -8.74 15.68
C ASN A 70 -1.06 -8.24 14.30
N GLU A 71 -1.98 -7.79 13.44
CA GLU A 71 -1.67 -7.17 12.16
C GLU A 71 -0.98 -5.78 12.31
N PRO A 72 -0.27 -5.27 11.30
CA PRO A 72 0.11 -5.97 10.08
C PRO A 72 1.32 -6.87 10.29
N THR A 73 1.28 -8.08 9.71
CA THR A 73 2.45 -8.97 9.55
C THR A 73 3.53 -8.35 8.65
N ALA A 74 4.73 -8.95 8.63
CA ALA A 74 5.79 -8.51 7.72
C ALA A 74 5.38 -8.69 6.24
N GLU A 75 4.80 -9.82 5.89
CA GLU A 75 4.31 -10.11 4.54
C GLU A 75 3.25 -9.11 4.07
N ASN A 76 2.33 -8.72 4.97
CA ASN A 76 1.35 -7.69 4.66
C ASN A 76 1.99 -6.32 4.47
N LEU A 77 3.06 -6.00 5.21
CA LEU A 77 3.83 -4.77 4.95
C LEU A 77 4.62 -4.84 3.65
N ASP A 78 5.14 -6.01 3.27
CA ASP A 78 5.85 -6.19 1.99
C ASP A 78 4.90 -5.94 0.80
N ARG A 79 3.63 -6.35 0.89
CA ARG A 79 2.61 -6.03 -0.12
C ARG A 79 2.35 -4.52 -0.24
N LEU A 80 2.22 -3.83 0.90
CA LEU A 80 2.02 -2.38 0.91
C LEU A 80 3.25 -1.64 0.36
N ALA A 81 4.45 -2.14 0.65
CA ALA A 81 5.70 -1.69 0.07
C ALA A 81 5.74 -1.90 -1.45
N ALA A 82 5.32 -3.06 -1.96
CA ALA A 82 5.21 -3.31 -3.38
C ALA A 82 4.22 -2.34 -4.07
N MET A 83 3.10 -2.04 -3.43
CA MET A 83 2.15 -1.03 -3.90
C MET A 83 2.78 0.38 -3.94
N GLN A 84 3.66 0.72 -2.98
CA GLN A 84 4.44 1.97 -3.01
C GLN A 84 5.38 2.00 -4.24
N SER A 85 6.14 0.92 -4.48
CA SER A 85 7.02 0.82 -5.65
C SER A 85 6.24 0.99 -6.96
N LEU A 86 5.06 0.39 -7.07
CA LEU A 86 4.20 0.55 -8.24
C LEU A 86 3.78 2.01 -8.47
N LEU A 87 3.35 2.72 -7.42
CA LEU A 87 2.98 4.15 -7.52
C LEU A 87 4.17 5.03 -7.98
N GLU A 88 5.40 4.56 -7.76
CA GLU A 88 6.63 5.24 -8.19
C GLU A 88 7.08 4.84 -9.60
N GLY A 89 6.37 3.91 -10.24
CA GLY A 89 6.76 3.38 -11.54
C GLY A 89 7.93 2.40 -11.46
N GLU A 90 8.10 1.72 -10.33
CA GLU A 90 9.16 0.74 -10.09
C GLU A 90 8.59 -0.69 -10.00
N THR A 91 9.35 -1.67 -10.49
CA THR A 91 8.99 -3.10 -10.41
C THR A 91 9.79 -3.87 -9.36
N GLU A 92 10.86 -3.27 -8.83
CA GLU A 92 11.67 -3.88 -7.78
C GLU A 92 10.83 -4.06 -6.50
N GLY A 93 10.89 -5.26 -5.90
CA GLY A 93 10.14 -5.57 -4.68
C GLY A 93 8.66 -5.91 -4.90
N THR A 94 8.19 -6.00 -6.15
CA THR A 94 6.78 -6.30 -6.46
C THR A 94 6.44 -7.80 -6.59
N ASP A 95 7.41 -8.69 -6.34
CA ASP A 95 7.26 -10.14 -6.51
C ASP A 95 6.27 -10.79 -5.53
N CYS A 96 5.90 -10.09 -4.45
CA CYS A 96 4.91 -10.56 -3.48
C CYS A 96 3.45 -10.31 -3.90
N LEU A 97 3.24 -9.54 -4.98
CA LEU A 97 1.92 -9.29 -5.56
C LEU A 97 1.48 -10.45 -6.44
N THR A 98 0.27 -10.93 -6.18
CA THR A 98 -0.39 -12.01 -6.93
C THR A 98 -1.01 -11.49 -8.23
N ASP A 99 -1.38 -12.40 -9.14
CA ASP A 99 -2.12 -12.04 -10.36
C ASP A 99 -3.43 -11.29 -10.05
N SER A 100 -4.10 -11.65 -8.94
CA SER A 100 -5.30 -10.96 -8.47
C SER A 100 -5.00 -9.54 -8.02
N ASP A 101 -3.86 -9.30 -7.37
CA ASP A 101 -3.44 -7.95 -6.99
C ASP A 101 -3.18 -7.10 -8.22
N TRP A 102 -2.43 -7.64 -9.19
CA TRP A 102 -2.15 -6.92 -10.43
C TRP A 102 -3.40 -6.55 -11.19
N HIS A 103 -4.39 -7.46 -11.23
CA HIS A 103 -5.67 -7.20 -11.85
C HIS A 103 -6.42 -6.08 -11.14
N GLU A 104 -6.64 -6.19 -9.82
CA GLU A 104 -7.38 -5.18 -9.05
C GLU A 104 -6.71 -3.81 -9.09
N LEU A 105 -5.38 -3.75 -8.87
CA LEU A 105 -4.65 -2.49 -8.89
C LEU A 105 -4.71 -1.82 -10.27
N CYS A 106 -4.73 -2.61 -11.35
CA CYS A 106 -4.92 -2.09 -12.71
C CYS A 106 -6.34 -1.54 -12.92
N GLU A 107 -7.37 -2.22 -12.41
CA GLU A 107 -8.74 -1.73 -12.46
C GLU A 107 -8.90 -0.41 -11.72
N LEU A 108 -8.38 -0.31 -10.49
CA LEU A 108 -8.40 0.93 -9.70
C LEU A 108 -7.72 2.09 -10.43
N VAL A 109 -6.56 1.86 -11.06
CA VAL A 109 -5.85 2.89 -11.84
C VAL A 109 -6.65 3.31 -13.08
N ASN A 110 -7.33 2.37 -13.75
CA ASN A 110 -8.16 2.69 -14.92
C ASN A 110 -9.41 3.50 -14.53
N GLU A 111 -10.01 3.21 -13.38
CA GLU A 111 -11.17 3.95 -12.86
C GLU A 111 -10.81 5.39 -12.50
N ASP A 112 -9.62 5.61 -11.91
CA ASP A 112 -9.15 6.93 -11.47
C ASP A 112 -8.28 7.65 -12.51
N ALA A 113 -8.13 7.10 -13.73
CA ALA A 113 -7.18 7.55 -14.74
C ALA A 113 -7.33 9.03 -15.13
N ALA A 114 -8.54 9.59 -15.04
CA ALA A 114 -8.81 10.99 -15.39
C ALA A 114 -8.22 11.99 -14.39
N GLU A 115 -8.03 11.58 -13.13
CA GLU A 115 -7.54 12.44 -12.04
C GLU A 115 -6.03 12.29 -11.83
N LEU A 116 -5.42 11.27 -12.44
CA LEU A 116 -4.01 10.97 -12.29
C LEU A 116 -3.10 11.88 -13.11
N PRO A 117 -1.92 12.27 -12.56
CA PRO A 117 -0.86 12.89 -13.36
C PRO A 117 -0.47 11.98 -14.52
N LEU A 118 -0.43 12.53 -15.74
CA LEU A 118 -0.20 11.77 -16.97
C LEU A 118 1.07 10.91 -16.92
N ASP A 119 2.16 11.44 -16.35
CA ASP A 119 3.43 10.69 -16.24
C ASP A 119 3.31 9.50 -15.29
N ALA A 120 2.62 9.66 -14.16
CA ALA A 120 2.38 8.58 -13.21
C ALA A 120 1.48 7.49 -13.82
N LEU A 121 0.40 7.91 -14.49
CA LEU A 121 -0.48 7.00 -15.21
C LEU A 121 0.27 6.21 -16.28
N ASN A 122 1.06 6.88 -17.13
CA ASN A 122 1.83 6.21 -18.18
C ASN A 122 2.83 5.19 -17.61
N ASN A 123 3.50 5.52 -16.51
CA ASN A 123 4.44 4.60 -15.86
C ASN A 123 3.73 3.37 -15.30
N MET A 124 2.64 3.55 -14.55
CA MET A 124 1.86 2.43 -14.01
C MET A 124 1.28 1.55 -15.12
N MET A 125 0.73 2.14 -16.17
CA MET A 125 0.18 1.40 -17.31
C MET A 125 1.25 0.60 -18.05
N ALA A 126 2.46 1.13 -18.21
CA ALA A 126 3.57 0.38 -18.80
C ALA A 126 3.92 -0.87 -17.99
N ILE A 127 3.91 -0.76 -16.65
CA ILE A 127 4.13 -1.90 -15.75
C ILE A 127 2.99 -2.91 -15.85
N PHE A 128 1.73 -2.46 -15.82
CA PHE A 128 0.59 -3.39 -15.93
C PHE A 128 0.60 -4.17 -17.24
N VAL A 129 0.93 -3.53 -18.37
CA VAL A 129 1.05 -4.20 -19.67
C VAL A 129 2.17 -5.24 -19.65
N ASP A 130 3.33 -4.92 -19.07
CA ASP A 130 4.44 -5.86 -18.92
C ASP A 130 4.03 -7.08 -18.07
N LYS A 131 3.36 -6.84 -16.93
CA LYS A 131 2.88 -7.92 -16.03
C LYS A 131 1.76 -8.77 -16.64
N GLN A 132 0.90 -8.22 -17.49
CA GLN A 132 -0.12 -8.98 -18.24
C GLN A 132 0.47 -9.78 -19.42
N SER A 133 1.71 -9.50 -19.81
CA SER A 133 2.39 -10.20 -20.91
C SER A 133 3.16 -11.45 -20.46
N LEU A 134 3.20 -11.71 -19.15
CA LEU A 134 3.83 -12.87 -18.49
C LEU A 134 2.81 -13.99 -18.24
#